data_AF-A0A258Y4A8-F1
#
_entry.id   AF-A0A258Y4A8-F1
#
_cell.length_a   1.000
_cell.length_b   1.000
_cell.length_c   1.000
_cell.angle_alpha   90.00
_cell.angle_beta   90.00
_cell.angle_gamma   90.00
#
_symmetry.space_group_name_H-M   'P 1'
#
loop_
_entity.id
_entity.type
_entity.pdbx_description
1 polymer ?
#
loop_
_entity_poly.entity_id
_entity_poly.type
_entity_poly.pdbx_seq_one_letter_code
_entity_poly.pdbx_strand_id
1 'polypeptide(L)'
;MRKIVLTQVLLLFFGGLMAQQKAAYILYNSKGKKVSYEKMIKQLVDNDVVLFGEYHNNAIAHWLQLSVTKDCQAKKDLVLGAEMFEQDNQAALNNYLNGSISAKGLDSSARLWKNYPTDYAPLVNFAKEKKLAFAATNIPRKYASMVAKGGFQVLDTISAKEKSWIAPLPIAYDANLPGYKNMIAMMGGHGGENLPKAQAIKDATMAHFILANTKPSALFIHYNGSYHSENYEGINWYLKNQRPN
;
A
#
# COMPACT_ATOMS: atom_id res chain seq x y z
N MET A 1 52.08 -47.80 14.81
CA MET A 1 50.94 -47.77 13.87
C MET A 1 49.59 -48.13 14.53
N ARG A 2 49.31 -47.71 15.78
CA ARG A 2 48.03 -48.04 16.46
C ARG A 2 47.35 -46.88 17.19
N LYS A 3 47.88 -45.66 17.10
CA LYS A 3 47.31 -44.46 17.78
C LYS A 3 46.78 -43.38 16.84
N ILE A 4 46.86 -43.58 15.52
CA ILE A 4 46.44 -42.56 14.52
C ILE A 4 45.05 -42.84 13.94
N VAL A 5 44.51 -44.05 14.15
CA VAL A 5 43.22 -44.46 13.55
C VAL A 5 42.01 -43.98 14.36
N LEU A 6 42.17 -43.65 15.66
CA LEU A 6 41.03 -43.20 16.48
C LEU A 6 40.64 -41.74 16.28
N THR A 7 41.48 -40.91 15.65
CA THR A 7 41.18 -39.47 15.49
C THR A 7 40.42 -39.16 14.20
N GLN A 8 40.30 -40.10 13.26
CA GLN A 8 39.61 -39.87 11.98
C GLN A 8 38.13 -40.28 11.98
N VAL A 9 37.66 -41.02 12.99
CA VAL A 9 36.25 -41.44 13.07
C VAL A 9 35.38 -40.38 13.78
N LEU A 10 35.98 -39.40 14.47
CA LEU A 10 35.22 -38.37 15.19
C LEU A 10 34.82 -37.14 14.35
N LEU A 11 35.23 -37.05 13.08
CA LEU A 11 35.11 -35.83 12.26
C LEU A 11 34.00 -35.86 11.20
N LEU A 12 33.17 -36.91 11.13
CA LEU A 12 32.11 -37.03 10.10
C LEU A 12 30.68 -36.87 10.63
N PHE A 13 30.50 -36.48 11.90
CA PHE A 13 29.21 -36.02 12.40
C PHE A 13 29.14 -34.49 12.48
N PHE A 14 29.49 -33.80 11.39
CA PHE A 14 28.85 -32.52 11.09
C PHE A 14 27.43 -32.82 10.58
N GLY A 15 26.59 -33.37 11.48
CA GLY A 15 25.15 -33.29 11.30
C GLY A 15 24.84 -31.82 11.24
N GLY A 16 24.56 -31.30 10.05
CA GLY A 16 24.13 -29.93 9.86
C GLY A 16 22.94 -29.72 10.81
N LEU A 17 23.18 -28.98 11.88
CA LEU A 17 22.11 -28.44 12.70
C LEU A 17 21.32 -27.54 11.77
N MET A 18 20.30 -28.12 11.12
CA MET A 18 19.18 -27.37 10.58
C MET A 18 18.49 -26.80 11.81
N ALA A 19 19.05 -25.73 12.36
CA ALA A 19 18.37 -24.89 13.31
C ALA A 19 17.01 -24.62 12.67
N GLN A 20 15.95 -25.01 13.37
CA GLN A 20 14.60 -24.89 12.86
C GLN A 20 14.32 -23.40 12.69
N GLN A 21 14.55 -22.87 11.48
CA GLN A 21 14.32 -21.47 11.18
C GLN A 21 12.83 -21.23 11.36
N LYS A 22 12.47 -20.58 12.45
CA LYS A 22 11.09 -20.15 12.69
C LYS A 22 10.76 -19.14 11.61
N ALA A 23 9.84 -19.52 10.71
CA ALA A 23 9.44 -18.65 9.61
C ALA A 23 8.74 -17.40 10.17
N ALA A 24 9.21 -16.22 9.75
CA ALA A 24 8.61 -14.94 10.15
C ALA A 24 7.25 -14.68 9.47
N TYR A 25 6.99 -15.31 8.33
CA TYR A 25 5.74 -15.20 7.58
C TYR A 25 5.46 -16.48 6.77
N ILE A 26 4.21 -16.65 6.34
CA ILE A 26 3.77 -17.69 5.41
C ILE A 26 2.84 -17.04 4.39
N LEU A 27 3.00 -17.38 3.10
CA LEU A 27 2.18 -16.84 2.03
C LEU A 27 1.11 -17.84 1.61
N TYR A 28 -0.12 -17.35 1.45
CA TYR A 28 -1.26 -18.11 0.97
C TYR A 28 -1.92 -17.38 -0.20
N ASN A 29 -2.51 -18.14 -1.12
CA ASN A 29 -3.38 -17.57 -2.15
C ASN A 29 -4.84 -17.48 -1.67
N SER A 30 -5.73 -16.94 -2.51
CA SER A 30 -7.17 -16.81 -2.21
C SER A 30 -7.90 -18.13 -1.94
N LYS A 31 -7.31 -19.28 -2.29
CA LYS A 31 -7.85 -20.62 -1.99
C LYS A 31 -7.29 -21.21 -0.69
N GLY A 32 -6.54 -20.42 0.10
CA GLY A 32 -5.88 -20.87 1.33
C GLY A 32 -4.71 -21.83 1.09
N LYS A 33 -4.21 -21.95 -0.14
CA LYS A 33 -3.05 -22.81 -0.45
C LYS A 33 -1.75 -22.05 -0.26
N LYS A 34 -0.80 -22.67 0.43
CA LYS A 34 0.57 -22.13 0.57
C LYS A 34 1.20 -21.89 -0.81
N VAL A 35 1.85 -20.75 -0.98
CA VAL A 35 2.59 -20.38 -2.20
C VAL A 35 4.02 -19.97 -1.85
N SER A 36 4.96 -20.20 -2.77
CA SER A 36 6.31 -19.68 -2.62
C SER A 36 6.35 -18.19 -2.94
N TYR A 37 7.31 -17.49 -2.34
CA TYR A 37 7.56 -16.08 -2.60
C TYR A 37 7.85 -15.82 -4.09
N GLU A 38 8.70 -16.63 -4.72
CA GLU A 38 9.01 -16.52 -6.15
C GLU A 38 7.76 -16.62 -7.03
N LYS A 39 6.86 -17.56 -6.72
CA LYS A 39 5.61 -17.73 -7.46
C LYS A 39 4.71 -16.51 -7.29
N MET A 40 4.65 -15.93 -6.09
CA MET A 40 3.92 -14.69 -5.84
C MET A 40 4.49 -13.56 -6.71
N ILE A 41 5.81 -13.31 -6.68
CA ILE A 41 6.44 -12.24 -7.49
C ILE A 41 6.14 -12.41 -8.98
N LYS A 42 6.24 -13.63 -9.52
CA LYS A 42 5.90 -13.91 -10.92
C LYS A 42 4.47 -13.50 -11.26
N GLN A 43 3.51 -13.79 -10.37
CA GLN A 43 2.13 -13.37 -10.57
C GLN A 43 1.93 -11.87 -10.45
N LEU A 44 2.61 -11.20 -9.51
CA LEU A 44 2.45 -9.76 -9.31
C LEU A 44 2.89 -8.94 -10.53
N VAL A 45 4.02 -9.29 -11.16
CA VAL A 45 4.56 -8.54 -12.31
C VAL A 45 3.73 -8.67 -13.59
N ASP A 46 2.89 -9.70 -13.69
CA ASP A 46 1.98 -9.91 -14.82
C ASP A 46 0.75 -8.98 -14.78
N ASN A 47 0.59 -8.17 -13.73
CA ASN A 47 -0.54 -7.24 -13.57
C ASN A 47 -0.13 -5.78 -13.87
N ASP A 48 -1.14 -4.94 -14.13
CA ASP A 48 -1.00 -3.49 -14.28
C ASP A 48 -1.02 -2.79 -12.92
N VAL A 49 -1.84 -3.26 -11.99
CA VAL A 49 -1.99 -2.71 -10.65
C VAL A 49 -1.97 -3.83 -9.61
N VAL A 50 -1.20 -3.65 -8.55
CA VAL A 50 -1.18 -4.48 -7.35
C VAL A 50 -1.53 -3.62 -6.14
N LEU A 51 -2.59 -3.98 -5.42
CA LEU A 51 -2.95 -3.39 -4.14
C LEU A 51 -2.32 -4.21 -3.01
N PHE A 52 -1.33 -3.65 -2.34
CA PHE A 52 -0.68 -4.25 -1.19
C PHE A 52 -1.37 -3.79 0.09
N GLY A 53 -2.37 -4.57 0.53
CA GLY A 53 -3.05 -4.37 1.80
C GLY A 53 -2.16 -4.68 3.00
N GLU A 54 -2.12 -3.81 4.00
CA GLU A 54 -1.32 -3.96 5.22
C GLU A 54 -2.10 -3.73 6.52
N TYR A 55 -1.55 -4.26 7.61
CA TYR A 55 -1.84 -3.75 8.95
C TYR A 55 -0.80 -2.70 9.30
N HIS A 56 -1.24 -1.47 9.57
CA HIS A 56 -0.33 -0.38 9.95
C HIS A 56 0.49 -0.75 11.21
N ASN A 57 1.75 -0.30 11.26
CA ASN A 57 2.70 -0.59 12.34
C ASN A 57 3.10 -2.08 12.46
N ASN A 58 2.96 -2.85 11.37
CA ASN A 58 3.42 -4.24 11.32
C ASN A 58 4.78 -4.33 10.64
N ALA A 59 5.83 -4.53 11.44
CA ALA A 59 7.21 -4.58 10.95
C ALA A 59 7.43 -5.66 9.86
N ILE A 60 6.74 -6.80 9.94
CA ILE A 60 6.84 -7.87 8.93
C ILE A 60 6.14 -7.43 7.63
N ALA A 61 5.00 -6.75 7.72
CA ALA A 61 4.31 -6.22 6.55
C ALA A 61 5.16 -5.17 5.83
N HIS A 62 5.73 -4.20 6.55
CA HIS A 62 6.57 -3.15 5.95
C HIS A 62 7.88 -3.70 5.36
N TRP A 63 8.50 -4.68 6.03
CA TRP A 63 9.64 -5.40 5.46
C TRP A 63 9.27 -6.14 4.17
N LEU A 64 8.11 -6.80 4.15
CA LEU A 64 7.64 -7.55 2.99
C LEU A 64 7.27 -6.61 1.84
N GLN A 65 6.65 -5.45 2.12
CA GLN A 65 6.40 -4.41 1.12
C GLN A 65 7.70 -4.02 0.43
N LEU A 66 8.73 -3.65 1.18
CA LEU A 66 10.02 -3.26 0.60
C LEU A 66 10.66 -4.40 -0.20
N SER A 67 10.61 -5.63 0.31
CA SER A 67 11.18 -6.81 -0.36
C SER A 67 10.47 -7.09 -1.68
N VAL A 68 9.14 -7.13 -1.68
CA VAL A 68 8.33 -7.32 -2.88
C VAL A 68 8.56 -6.20 -3.89
N THR A 69 8.65 -4.95 -3.42
CA THR A 69 8.93 -3.79 -4.28
C THR A 69 10.24 -3.96 -5.04
N LYS A 70 11.32 -4.35 -4.33
CA LYS A 70 12.64 -4.54 -4.92
C LYS A 70 12.63 -5.67 -5.96
N ASP A 71 11.99 -6.79 -5.64
CA ASP A 71 11.97 -7.96 -6.52
C ASP A 71 11.05 -7.79 -7.74
N CYS A 72 9.96 -7.02 -7.59
CA CYS A 72 9.14 -6.59 -8.72
C CYS A 72 9.90 -5.59 -9.61
N GLN A 73 10.61 -4.61 -9.02
CA GLN A 73 11.39 -3.62 -9.76
C GLN A 73 12.50 -4.23 -10.60
N ALA A 74 13.10 -5.33 -10.14
CA ALA A 74 14.10 -6.08 -10.90
C ALA A 74 13.53 -6.78 -12.16
N LYS A 75 12.20 -6.87 -12.30
CA LYS A 75 11.51 -7.62 -13.37
C LYS A 75 10.65 -6.74 -14.29
N LYS A 76 10.13 -5.62 -13.77
CA LYS A 76 9.24 -4.72 -14.51
C LYS A 76 9.40 -3.29 -13.99
N ASP A 77 9.24 -2.31 -14.87
CA ASP A 77 9.20 -0.90 -14.48
C ASP A 77 8.08 -0.68 -13.46
N LEU A 78 8.36 0.14 -12.44
CA LEU A 78 7.42 0.41 -11.36
C LEU A 78 6.97 1.86 -11.31
N VAL A 79 5.69 2.02 -10.99
CA VAL A 79 5.15 3.23 -10.35
C VAL A 79 4.68 2.83 -8.96
N LEU A 80 5.01 3.63 -7.96
CA LEU A 80 4.59 3.38 -6.58
C LEU A 80 3.50 4.38 -6.20
N GLY A 81 2.64 4.01 -5.26
CA GLY A 81 1.73 4.95 -4.61
C GLY A 81 1.35 4.46 -3.23
N ALA A 82 0.93 5.37 -2.35
CA ALA A 82 0.55 4.99 -0.99
C ALA A 82 -0.60 5.83 -0.44
N GLU A 83 -1.44 5.18 0.38
CA GLU A 83 -2.48 5.83 1.20
C GLU A 83 -1.90 6.88 2.16
N MET A 84 -0.68 6.67 2.63
CA MET A 84 -0.05 7.49 3.66
C MET A 84 0.27 8.93 3.20
N PHE A 85 0.22 9.18 1.89
CA PHE A 85 0.42 10.48 1.29
C PHE A 85 -0.89 11.06 0.74
N GLU A 86 -1.33 12.15 1.36
CA GLU A 86 -2.43 13.00 0.88
C GLU A 86 -2.02 13.73 -0.42
N GLN A 87 -2.94 13.88 -1.37
CA GLN A 87 -2.62 14.35 -2.72
C GLN A 87 -2.02 15.76 -2.77
N ASP A 88 -2.39 16.64 -1.85
CA ASP A 88 -1.79 17.98 -1.74
C ASP A 88 -0.34 17.96 -1.24
N ASN A 89 0.16 16.82 -0.75
CA ASN A 89 1.58 16.60 -0.44
C ASN A 89 2.41 16.19 -1.67
N GLN A 90 1.81 15.94 -2.85
CA GLN A 90 2.53 15.43 -4.03
C GLN A 90 3.73 16.29 -4.44
N ALA A 91 3.61 17.62 -4.33
CA ALA A 91 4.71 18.53 -4.67
C ALA A 91 5.93 18.35 -3.73
N ALA A 92 5.68 18.26 -2.42
CA ALA A 92 6.74 18.01 -1.44
C ALA A 92 7.38 16.62 -1.65
N LEU A 93 6.56 15.60 -1.93
CA LEU A 93 7.04 14.26 -2.24
C LEU A 93 7.94 14.26 -3.49
N ASN A 94 7.53 14.93 -4.57
CA ASN A 94 8.33 15.06 -5.80
C ASN A 94 9.66 15.77 -5.54
N ASN A 95 9.65 16.86 -4.76
CA ASN A 95 10.86 17.58 -4.38
C ASN A 95 11.81 16.71 -3.54
N TYR A 96 11.29 15.75 -2.78
CA TYR A 96 12.15 14.83 -2.05
C TYR A 96 12.76 13.80 -3.00
N LEU A 97 11.95 13.20 -3.88
CA LEU A 97 12.35 12.17 -4.83
C LEU A 97 13.38 12.69 -5.85
N ASN A 98 13.26 13.94 -6.30
CA ASN A 98 14.20 14.56 -7.24
C ASN A 98 15.48 15.10 -6.57
N GLY A 99 15.55 15.08 -5.23
CA GLY A 99 16.71 15.56 -4.46
C GLY A 99 16.70 17.06 -4.13
N SER A 100 15.66 17.82 -4.47
CA SER A 100 15.55 19.25 -4.15
C SER A 100 15.38 19.52 -2.66
N ILE A 101 14.82 18.59 -1.89
CA ILE A 101 14.74 18.68 -0.41
C ILE A 101 15.30 17.43 0.28
N SER A 102 15.78 17.63 1.50
CA SER A 102 16.23 16.55 2.39
C SER A 102 15.04 15.80 3.01
N ALA A 103 15.30 14.69 3.71
CA ALA A 103 14.26 13.97 4.45
C ALA A 103 13.59 14.86 5.51
N LYS A 104 14.37 15.70 6.20
CA LYS A 104 13.86 16.72 7.13
C LYS A 104 13.01 17.77 6.40
N GLY A 105 13.40 18.14 5.17
CA GLY A 105 12.61 19.03 4.33
C GLY A 105 11.25 18.43 3.95
N LEU A 106 11.22 17.13 3.62
CA LEU A 106 9.96 16.41 3.37
C LEU A 106 9.07 16.40 4.61
N ASP A 107 9.61 16.04 5.77
CA ASP A 107 8.90 16.04 7.05
C ASP A 107 8.31 17.41 7.42
N SER A 108 9.01 18.49 7.08
CA SER A 108 8.53 19.86 7.32
C SER A 108 7.48 20.32 6.31
N SER A 109 7.46 19.75 5.10
CA SER A 109 6.66 20.23 3.97
C SER A 109 5.44 19.35 3.66
N ALA A 110 5.43 18.11 4.13
CA ALA A 110 4.35 17.15 3.94
C ALA A 110 3.83 16.68 5.31
N ARG A 111 2.53 16.40 5.38
CA ARG A 111 1.91 15.87 6.61
C ARG A 111 2.16 14.37 6.74
N LEU A 112 3.39 14.00 7.10
CA LEU A 112 3.80 12.61 7.26
C LEU A 112 3.14 11.98 8.49
N TRP A 113 2.95 10.65 8.43
CA TRP A 113 2.45 9.88 9.57
C TRP A 113 3.53 9.75 10.63
N LYS A 114 3.13 9.58 11.89
CA LYS A 114 4.07 9.48 13.02
C LYS A 114 5.06 8.31 12.87
N ASN A 115 4.61 7.20 12.32
CA ASN A 115 5.41 5.99 12.03
C ASN A 115 6.15 6.05 10.68
N TYR A 116 6.06 7.16 9.94
CA TYR A 116 6.73 7.30 8.64
C TYR A 116 8.22 6.93 8.64
N PRO A 117 9.05 7.41 9.60
CA PRO A 117 10.49 7.16 9.56
C PRO A 117 10.88 5.68 9.54
N THR A 118 10.07 4.81 10.13
CA THR A 118 10.31 3.37 10.21
C THR A 118 9.58 2.61 9.12
N ASP A 119 8.30 2.93 8.92
CA ASP A 119 7.39 2.05 8.20
C ASP A 119 7.35 2.34 6.70
N TYR A 120 7.49 3.61 6.31
CA TYR A 120 7.24 4.05 4.93
C TYR A 120 8.44 4.77 4.30
N ALA A 121 9.31 5.42 5.08
CA ALA A 121 10.52 6.04 4.57
C ALA A 121 11.40 5.06 3.76
N PRO A 122 11.56 3.77 4.13
CA PRO A 122 12.33 2.83 3.30
C PRO A 122 11.80 2.68 1.87
N LEU A 123 10.47 2.69 1.66
CA LEU A 123 9.86 2.62 0.33
C LEU A 123 10.12 3.91 -0.47
N VAL A 124 9.97 5.07 0.17
CA VAL A 124 10.18 6.37 -0.48
C VAL A 124 11.66 6.60 -0.81
N ASN A 125 12.56 6.19 0.08
CA ASN A 125 14.00 6.24 -0.15
C ASN A 125 14.42 5.31 -1.29
N PHE A 126 13.84 4.12 -1.36
CA PHE A 126 14.06 3.21 -2.48
C PHE A 126 13.57 3.81 -3.80
N ALA A 127 12.39 4.43 -3.81
CA ALA A 127 11.86 5.12 -4.98
C ALA A 127 12.80 6.25 -5.43
N LYS A 128 13.32 7.06 -4.48
CA LYS A 128 14.31 8.10 -4.75
C LYS A 128 15.59 7.53 -5.36
N GLU A 129 16.16 6.49 -4.74
CA GLU A 129 17.41 5.85 -5.21
C GLU A 129 17.26 5.31 -6.63
N LYS A 130 16.14 4.66 -6.93
CA LYS A 130 15.85 4.06 -8.23
C LYS A 130 15.17 5.00 -9.22
N LYS A 131 14.96 6.28 -8.85
CA LYS A 131 14.27 7.31 -9.64
C LYS A 131 12.87 6.86 -10.10
N LEU A 132 12.16 6.12 -9.23
CA LEU A 132 10.79 5.68 -9.48
C LEU A 132 9.80 6.80 -9.16
N ALA A 133 8.70 6.83 -9.91
CA ALA A 133 7.58 7.69 -9.57
C ALA A 133 6.88 7.19 -8.30
N PHE A 134 6.48 8.11 -7.43
CA PHE A 134 5.70 7.81 -6.22
C PHE A 134 4.51 8.77 -6.15
N ALA A 135 3.30 8.23 -6.26
CA ALA A 135 2.06 8.97 -6.19
C ALA A 135 1.57 9.10 -4.73
N ALA A 136 1.32 10.33 -4.30
CA ALA A 136 0.36 10.61 -3.27
C ALA A 136 -1.03 10.29 -3.84
N THR A 137 -1.84 9.54 -3.10
CA THR A 137 -3.10 9.01 -3.67
C THR A 137 -4.29 9.25 -2.78
N ASN A 138 -4.07 9.59 -1.52
CA ASN A 138 -5.17 9.74 -0.59
C ASN A 138 -5.75 11.14 -0.65
N ILE A 139 -7.02 11.25 -0.30
CA ILE A 139 -7.69 12.52 -0.10
C ILE A 139 -7.06 13.27 1.08
N PRO A 140 -6.90 14.60 1.01
CA PRO A 140 -6.56 15.38 2.19
C PRO A 140 -7.56 15.14 3.32
N ARG A 141 -7.07 14.73 4.50
CA ARG A 141 -7.92 14.22 5.60
C ARG A 141 -9.05 15.15 6.04
N LYS A 142 -8.85 16.46 5.86
CA LYS A 142 -9.89 17.48 6.15
C LYS A 142 -11.16 17.26 5.33
N TYR A 143 -11.07 16.83 4.07
CA TYR A 143 -12.24 16.60 3.23
C TYR A 143 -12.93 15.27 3.53
N ALA A 144 -12.19 14.21 3.84
CA ALA A 144 -12.78 12.98 4.36
C ALA A 144 -13.55 13.26 5.67
N SER A 145 -13.00 14.13 6.52
CA SER A 145 -13.66 14.57 7.76
C SER A 145 -14.90 15.43 7.51
N MET A 146 -14.90 16.28 6.47
CA MET A 146 -16.10 17.00 6.04
C MET A 146 -17.19 16.03 5.59
N VAL A 147 -16.83 15.03 4.77
CA VAL A 147 -17.79 14.00 4.30
C VAL A 147 -18.35 13.21 5.47
N ALA A 148 -17.53 12.82 6.44
CA ALA A 148 -18.00 12.14 7.65
C ALA A 148 -19.06 12.96 8.42
N LYS A 149 -18.95 14.29 8.41
CA LYS A 149 -19.89 15.20 9.11
C LYS A 149 -21.14 15.52 8.30
N GLY A 150 -21.04 15.69 6.99
CA GLY A 150 -22.12 16.25 6.17
C GLY A 150 -22.44 15.54 4.86
N GLY A 151 -21.85 14.37 4.59
CA GLY A 151 -22.05 13.63 3.34
C GLY A 151 -21.27 14.21 2.17
N PHE A 152 -21.47 13.69 0.95
CA PHE A 152 -20.68 14.10 -0.22
C PHE A 152 -20.94 15.54 -0.67
N GLN A 153 -22.14 16.06 -0.41
CA GLN A 153 -22.59 17.40 -0.83
C GLN A 153 -21.70 18.52 -0.27
N VAL A 154 -21.04 18.30 0.88
CA VAL A 154 -20.09 19.26 1.44
C VAL A 154 -18.91 19.54 0.49
N LEU A 155 -18.58 18.59 -0.39
CA LEU A 155 -17.49 18.72 -1.36
C LEU A 155 -17.86 19.67 -2.51
N ASP A 156 -19.14 19.98 -2.72
CA ASP A 156 -19.54 20.94 -3.75
C ASP A 156 -19.06 22.36 -3.42
N THR A 157 -18.85 22.63 -2.13
CA THR A 157 -18.50 23.95 -1.58
C THR A 157 -17.00 24.25 -1.56
N ILE A 158 -16.13 23.26 -1.80
CA ILE A 158 -14.68 23.46 -1.81
C ILE A 158 -14.22 24.08 -3.13
N SER A 159 -13.08 24.76 -3.12
CA SER A 159 -12.57 25.45 -4.32
C SER A 159 -12.15 24.48 -5.44
N ALA A 160 -12.04 24.98 -6.68
CA ALA A 160 -11.61 24.17 -7.82
C ALA A 160 -10.22 23.52 -7.62
N LYS A 161 -9.30 24.23 -6.98
CA LYS A 161 -7.97 23.70 -6.61
C LYS A 161 -8.08 22.57 -5.59
N GLU A 162 -9.02 22.65 -4.66
CA GLU A 162 -9.22 21.60 -3.67
C GLU A 162 -9.91 20.38 -4.26
N LYS A 163 -10.82 20.58 -5.23
CA LYS A 163 -11.42 19.49 -6.02
C LYS A 163 -10.39 18.72 -6.85
N SER A 164 -9.28 19.34 -7.25
CA SER A 164 -8.21 18.62 -7.97
C SER A 164 -7.38 17.68 -7.09
N TRP A 165 -7.62 17.66 -5.77
CA TRP A 165 -6.98 16.74 -4.82
C TRP A 165 -7.85 15.54 -4.44
N ILE A 166 -9.01 15.38 -5.07
CA ILE A 166 -9.97 14.31 -4.78
C ILE A 166 -10.44 13.63 -6.07
N ALA A 167 -11.11 12.49 -5.95
CA ALA A 167 -11.80 11.90 -7.10
C ALA A 167 -12.85 12.85 -7.70
N PRO A 168 -13.07 12.79 -9.04
CA PRO A 168 -14.12 13.56 -9.69
C PRO A 168 -15.50 13.33 -9.05
N LEU A 169 -16.24 14.42 -8.85
CA LEU A 169 -17.62 14.38 -8.35
C LEU A 169 -18.61 14.13 -9.52
N PRO A 170 -19.77 13.49 -9.29
CA PRO A 170 -20.21 12.89 -8.03
C PRO A 170 -19.50 11.56 -7.73
N ILE A 171 -19.36 11.23 -6.44
CA ILE A 171 -18.71 10.01 -5.98
C ILE A 171 -19.67 8.84 -6.09
N ALA A 172 -19.30 7.82 -6.87
CA ALA A 172 -20.02 6.55 -6.89
C ALA A 172 -19.99 5.93 -5.49
N TYR A 173 -21.14 5.52 -4.98
CA TYR A 173 -21.26 4.94 -3.65
C TYR A 173 -22.40 3.92 -3.62
N ASP A 174 -22.07 2.70 -3.23
CA ASP A 174 -23.05 1.65 -2.97
C ASP A 174 -22.98 1.27 -1.48
N ALA A 175 -23.99 1.69 -0.72
CA ALA A 175 -24.12 1.38 0.70
C ALA A 175 -24.29 -0.13 0.98
N ASN A 176 -24.57 -0.93 -0.06
CA ASN A 176 -24.75 -2.37 0.08
C ASN A 176 -23.46 -3.16 0.07
N LEU A 177 -22.32 -2.55 -0.27
CA LEU A 177 -21.03 -3.21 -0.26
C LEU A 177 -20.75 -3.82 1.11
N PRO A 178 -20.44 -5.13 1.18
CA PRO A 178 -20.12 -5.85 2.41
C PRO A 178 -19.15 -5.11 3.34
N GLY A 179 -18.08 -4.52 2.81
CA GLY A 179 -17.13 -3.71 3.55
C GLY A 179 -17.83 -2.59 4.31
N TYR A 180 -18.57 -1.73 3.62
CA TYR A 180 -19.28 -0.60 4.22
C TYR A 180 -20.35 -1.03 5.22
N LYS A 181 -21.07 -2.12 4.96
CA LYS A 181 -21.98 -2.73 5.95
C LYS A 181 -21.25 -3.19 7.20
N ASN A 182 -20.12 -3.88 7.03
CA ASN A 182 -19.30 -4.35 8.14
C ASN A 182 -18.73 -3.18 8.97
N MET A 183 -18.37 -2.06 8.34
CA MET A 183 -17.92 -0.85 9.04
C MET A 183 -18.97 -0.34 10.03
N ILE A 184 -20.22 -0.22 9.57
CA ILE A 184 -21.33 0.24 10.41
C ILE A 184 -21.54 -0.72 11.58
N ALA A 185 -21.50 -2.02 11.32
CA ALA A 185 -21.66 -3.06 12.33
C ALA A 185 -20.54 -3.03 13.39
N MET A 186 -19.27 -2.91 12.97
CA MET A 186 -18.11 -2.85 13.87
C MET A 186 -18.13 -1.62 14.78
N MET A 187 -18.68 -0.51 14.31
CA MET A 187 -18.78 0.73 15.09
C MET A 187 -20.02 0.76 16.00
N GLY A 188 -20.81 -0.32 16.06
CA GLY A 188 -22.00 -0.40 16.90
C GLY A 188 -23.05 0.68 16.60
N GLY A 189 -23.08 1.20 15.36
CA GLY A 189 -23.94 2.33 14.99
C GLY A 189 -23.43 3.72 15.42
N HIS A 190 -22.32 3.82 16.17
CA HIS A 190 -21.78 5.11 16.65
C HIS A 190 -21.01 5.92 15.58
N GLY A 191 -20.86 5.40 14.36
CA GLY A 191 -20.17 6.09 13.25
C GLY A 191 -21.01 7.11 12.50
N GLY A 192 -22.35 7.06 12.63
CA GLY A 192 -23.26 7.83 11.79
C GLY A 192 -23.30 7.35 10.33
N GLU A 193 -24.34 7.74 9.58
CA GLU A 193 -24.61 7.28 8.21
C GLU A 193 -23.54 7.69 7.18
N ASN A 194 -22.69 8.65 7.54
CA ASN A 194 -21.70 9.25 6.65
C ASN A 194 -20.30 8.67 6.84
N LEU A 195 -20.04 7.85 7.86
CA LEU A 195 -18.73 7.23 8.06
C LEU A 195 -18.32 6.35 6.86
N PRO A 196 -19.18 5.48 6.31
CA PRO A 196 -18.81 4.72 5.12
C PRO A 196 -18.65 5.61 3.88
N LYS A 197 -19.35 6.75 3.79
CA LYS A 197 -19.14 7.72 2.71
C LYS A 197 -17.75 8.37 2.82
N ALA A 198 -17.28 8.64 4.04
CA ALA A 198 -15.93 9.15 4.28
C ALA A 198 -14.86 8.13 3.87
N GLN A 199 -15.10 6.84 4.09
CA GLN A 199 -14.24 5.78 3.58
C GLN A 199 -14.29 5.70 2.06
N ALA A 200 -15.48 5.73 1.48
CA ALA A 200 -15.73 5.66 0.04
C ALA A 200 -15.01 6.78 -0.74
N ILE A 201 -14.99 8.01 -0.22
CA ILE A 201 -14.22 9.08 -0.89
C ILE A 201 -12.71 8.85 -0.82
N LYS A 202 -12.18 8.23 0.25
CA LYS A 202 -10.76 7.82 0.29
C LYS A 202 -10.48 6.77 -0.80
N ASP A 203 -11.29 5.72 -0.86
CA ASP A 203 -11.17 4.64 -1.85
C ASP A 203 -11.24 5.18 -3.29
N ALA A 204 -12.24 6.01 -3.58
CA ALA A 204 -12.43 6.63 -4.88
C ALA A 204 -11.23 7.50 -5.27
N THR A 205 -10.72 8.30 -4.33
CA THR A 205 -9.59 9.20 -4.57
C THR A 205 -8.30 8.41 -4.82
N MET A 206 -8.06 7.36 -4.04
CA MET A 206 -6.91 6.48 -4.27
C MET A 206 -6.99 5.79 -5.62
N ALA A 207 -8.14 5.22 -5.99
CA ALA A 207 -8.34 4.61 -7.30
C ALA A 207 -8.13 5.62 -8.44
N HIS A 208 -8.64 6.85 -8.31
CA HIS A 208 -8.45 7.91 -9.30
C HIS A 208 -6.97 8.21 -9.52
N PHE A 209 -6.19 8.40 -8.46
CA PHE A 209 -4.77 8.73 -8.59
C PHE A 209 -3.88 7.53 -8.93
N ILE A 210 -4.29 6.29 -8.63
CA ILE A 210 -3.66 5.08 -9.18
C ILE A 210 -3.79 5.10 -10.70
N LEU A 211 -5.01 5.28 -11.23
CA LEU A 211 -5.24 5.26 -12.68
C LEU A 211 -4.56 6.43 -13.39
N ALA A 212 -4.60 7.63 -12.80
CA ALA A 212 -3.94 8.82 -13.36
C ALA A 212 -2.41 8.69 -13.46
N ASN A 213 -1.80 7.83 -12.64
CA ASN A 213 -0.35 7.61 -12.60
C ASN A 213 0.07 6.25 -13.17
N THR A 214 -0.87 5.41 -13.59
CA THR A 214 -0.55 4.14 -14.25
C THR A 214 0.10 4.41 -15.60
N LYS A 215 1.16 3.68 -15.93
CA LYS A 215 1.90 3.82 -17.20
C LYS A 215 1.80 2.53 -18.01
N PRO A 216 1.73 2.59 -19.35
CA PRO A 216 1.81 1.40 -20.19
C PRO A 216 3.05 0.56 -19.84
N SER A 217 2.87 -0.75 -19.77
CA SER A 217 3.94 -1.73 -19.50
C SER A 217 4.65 -1.62 -18.14
N ALA A 218 4.25 -0.70 -17.26
CA ALA A 218 4.73 -0.62 -15.89
C ALA A 218 3.73 -1.26 -14.92
N LEU A 219 4.23 -1.82 -13.82
CA LEU A 219 3.40 -2.25 -12.70
C LEU A 219 3.22 -1.09 -11.72
N PHE A 220 1.98 -0.76 -11.39
CA PHE A 220 1.66 0.13 -10.27
C PHE A 220 1.51 -0.68 -8.99
N ILE A 221 2.35 -0.44 -7.98
CA ILE A 221 2.17 -1.02 -6.64
C ILE A 221 1.63 0.06 -5.71
N HIS A 222 0.44 -0.17 -5.17
CA HIS A 222 -0.20 0.73 -4.21
C HIS A 222 -0.15 0.12 -2.80
N TYR A 223 0.31 0.88 -1.81
CA TYR A 223 0.34 0.47 -0.40
C TYR A 223 -0.82 1.09 0.36
N ASN A 224 -1.68 0.26 0.95
CA ASN A 224 -2.90 0.71 1.62
C ASN A 224 -3.19 -0.11 2.87
N GLY A 225 -3.89 0.47 3.85
CA GLY A 225 -4.47 -0.30 4.94
C GLY A 225 -5.40 -1.38 4.39
N SER A 226 -5.33 -2.59 4.93
CA SER A 226 -5.93 -3.78 4.32
C SER A 226 -7.43 -3.63 4.03
N TYR A 227 -8.15 -2.91 4.90
CA TYR A 227 -9.56 -2.58 4.72
C TYR A 227 -9.89 -1.87 3.38
N HIS A 228 -8.93 -1.18 2.77
CA HIS A 228 -9.08 -0.51 1.47
C HIS A 228 -8.99 -1.44 0.25
N SER A 229 -8.56 -2.69 0.42
CA SER A 229 -8.41 -3.65 -0.70
C SER A 229 -8.85 -5.09 -0.39
N GLU A 230 -9.19 -5.38 0.88
CA GLU A 230 -9.75 -6.66 1.29
C GLU A 230 -11.03 -7.01 0.52
N ASN A 231 -11.25 -8.30 0.31
CA ASN A 231 -12.44 -8.86 -0.35
C ASN A 231 -12.72 -8.32 -1.76
N TYR A 232 -11.72 -7.75 -2.44
CA TYR A 232 -11.86 -7.14 -3.77
C TYR A 232 -12.81 -5.91 -3.78
N GLU A 233 -12.99 -5.27 -2.64
CA GLU A 233 -13.78 -4.04 -2.48
C GLU A 233 -12.88 -2.81 -2.32
N GLY A 234 -13.42 -1.71 -1.79
CA GLY A 234 -12.69 -0.46 -1.58
C GLY A 234 -12.11 0.07 -2.89
N ILE A 235 -10.80 0.34 -2.89
CA ILE A 235 -10.06 0.81 -4.06
C ILE A 235 -10.33 -0.07 -5.29
N ASN A 236 -10.35 -1.40 -5.14
CA ASN A 236 -10.51 -2.32 -6.26
C ASN A 236 -11.89 -2.18 -6.93
N TRP A 237 -12.95 -1.91 -6.15
CA TRP A 237 -14.28 -1.67 -6.70
C TRP A 237 -14.30 -0.43 -7.61
N TYR A 238 -13.67 0.67 -7.17
CA TYR A 238 -13.55 1.89 -7.97
C TYR A 238 -12.66 1.70 -9.20
N LEU A 239 -11.54 0.98 -9.08
CA LEU A 239 -10.68 0.65 -10.22
C LEU A 239 -11.48 -0.10 -11.29
N LYS A 240 -12.23 -1.15 -10.91
CA LYS A 240 -13.05 -1.92 -11.86
C LYS A 240 -14.16 -1.10 -12.52
N ASN A 241 -14.77 -0.17 -11.79
CA ASN A 241 -15.79 0.70 -12.34
C ASN A 241 -15.23 1.71 -13.37
N GLN A 242 -14.00 2.17 -13.17
CA GLN A 242 -13.36 3.17 -14.06
C GLN A 242 -12.56 2.51 -15.20
N ARG A 243 -11.98 1.34 -14.95
CA ARG A 243 -11.20 0.54 -15.90
C ARG A 243 -11.41 -0.96 -15.60
N PRO A 244 -12.40 -1.62 -16.24
CA PRO A 244 -12.75 -3.01 -15.93
C PRO A 244 -11.76 -4.07 -16.43
N ASN A 245 -10.83 -3.69 -17.33
CA ASN A 245 -9.84 -4.56 -17.97
C ASN A 245 -8.45 -4.39 -17.37
#